data_AF-A0A2J8MZ46-F1
#
_entry.id   AF-A0A2J8MZ46-F1
#
_cell.length_a   1.000
_cell.length_b   1.000
_cell.length_c   1.000
_cell.angle_alpha   90.00
_cell.angle_beta   90.00
_cell.angle_gamma   90.00
#
_symmetry.space_group_name_H-M   'P 1'
#
loop_
_entity.id
_entity.type
_entity.pdbx_description
1 polymer ?
#
loop_
_entity_poly.entity_id
_entity_poly.type
_entity_poly.pdbx_seq_one_letter_code
_entity_poly.pdbx_strand_id
1 'polypeptide(L)'
;RSPTGVCSGESHPSWRTCRGTWQGSTGCILELENIPPASTPQQWESGPQLTQHWYQAGLGCGQASVTGRKLSGALPSLDIVVWSELPPGAGLGSSAAYSVCLAAALLTVCEEIPNPLKDGDCVNRWTKEDLELINKWAFQGERMIHGNPSGVDNAVSTWGGALRYHQGKISSLKRSPALQILLTNTKVPRNTRALVAGVRNRLLKFPEIVAPLLTSIDAISLECERVLGEMGEAPAPEQYVVLEELIDMNQHHLNALGVGHASLDQLCQVTRARGLHSKLTGAGGGGCGITLLKPGLEQPEVEATKQALTSCGFDCLETSIGAPGVSIHSATSLDSRVQQALDGL
;
A
#
# COMPACT_ATOMS: atom_id res chain seq x y z
N ARG A 1 -34.72 -30.65 -8.02
CA ARG A 1 -35.04 -30.91 -6.59
C ARG A 1 -33.94 -30.25 -5.77
N SER A 2 -34.22 -29.06 -5.29
CA SER A 2 -33.35 -28.26 -4.42
C SER A 2 -33.39 -28.81 -3.00
N PRO A 3 -32.33 -28.64 -2.21
CA PRO A 3 -32.50 -28.41 -0.79
C PRO A 3 -32.05 -27.00 -0.41
N THR A 4 -32.98 -26.33 0.24
CA THR A 4 -32.87 -25.07 0.99
C THR A 4 -31.94 -25.22 2.20
N GLY A 5 -31.09 -24.22 2.45
CA GLY A 5 -30.32 -24.03 3.67
C GLY A 5 -30.63 -22.66 4.29
N VAL A 6 -31.00 -22.68 5.58
CA VAL A 6 -31.61 -21.63 6.41
C VAL A 6 -30.64 -20.50 6.75
N CYS A 7 -31.11 -19.25 6.70
CA CYS A 7 -30.47 -18.10 7.36
C CYS A 7 -30.84 -18.07 8.84
N SER A 8 -29.84 -18.09 9.73
CA SER A 8 -29.98 -17.66 11.13
C SER A 8 -29.16 -16.38 11.32
N GLY A 9 -29.80 -15.35 11.88
CA GLY A 9 -29.28 -14.00 12.00
C GLY A 9 -28.36 -13.75 13.20
N GLU A 10 -27.85 -12.51 13.18
CA GLU A 10 -27.11 -11.75 14.20
C GLU A 10 -25.59 -11.99 14.32
N SER A 11 -24.80 -11.10 13.67
CA SER A 11 -23.77 -10.27 14.34
C SER A 11 -23.12 -9.26 13.38
N HIS A 12 -23.02 -8.01 13.86
CA HIS A 12 -22.17 -6.86 13.50
C HIS A 12 -21.65 -6.59 12.05
N PRO A 13 -21.78 -5.35 11.52
CA PRO A 13 -21.38 -5.02 10.15
C PRO A 13 -19.98 -4.37 10.10
N SER A 14 -18.92 -5.09 9.73
CA SER A 14 -17.72 -4.47 9.13
C SER A 14 -16.69 -5.47 8.58
N TRP A 15 -17.07 -6.50 7.82
CA TRP A 15 -16.10 -7.31 7.07
C TRP A 15 -16.67 -7.66 5.71
N ARG A 16 -15.98 -7.28 4.63
CA ARG A 16 -16.29 -7.76 3.28
C ARG A 16 -15.20 -8.75 2.88
N THR A 17 -15.52 -10.03 2.98
CA THR A 17 -14.82 -11.13 2.32
C THR A 17 -15.22 -11.14 0.85
N CYS A 18 -14.25 -11.21 -0.06
CA CYS A 18 -14.49 -11.42 -1.48
C CYS A 18 -14.06 -12.85 -1.84
N ARG A 19 -15.02 -13.78 -1.92
CA ARG A 19 -14.82 -15.08 -2.60
C ARG A 19 -15.22 -14.90 -4.07
N GLY A 20 -14.31 -15.21 -4.98
CA GLY A 20 -14.60 -15.30 -6.40
C GLY A 20 -14.25 -16.69 -6.91
N THR A 21 -15.24 -17.46 -7.35
CA THR A 21 -15.02 -18.68 -8.14
C THR A 21 -15.07 -18.29 -9.61
N TRP A 22 -13.95 -18.43 -10.32
CA TRP A 22 -13.93 -18.18 -11.77
C TRP A 22 -14.12 -19.52 -12.50
N GLN A 23 -15.35 -19.78 -12.96
CA GLN A 23 -15.63 -20.90 -13.85
C GLN A 23 -15.53 -20.42 -15.30
N GLY A 24 -14.48 -20.84 -15.99
CA GLY A 24 -14.27 -20.50 -17.40
C GLY A 24 -15.36 -21.13 -18.28
N SER A 25 -16.09 -20.29 -19.03
CA SER A 25 -16.82 -20.75 -20.21
C SER A 25 -15.93 -20.56 -21.44
N THR A 26 -15.90 -21.58 -22.28
CA THR A 26 -15.04 -21.68 -23.47
C THR A 26 -15.33 -20.58 -24.49
N GLY A 27 -14.29 -19.83 -24.83
CA GLY A 27 -14.18 -19.06 -26.07
C GLY A 27 -14.59 -17.60 -25.96
N CYS A 28 -13.63 -16.70 -25.72
CA CYS A 28 -13.67 -15.31 -26.18
C CYS A 28 -12.25 -14.77 -26.35
N ILE A 29 -12.01 -14.13 -27.49
CA ILE A 29 -10.78 -13.43 -27.86
C ILE A 29 -10.76 -12.10 -27.10
N LEU A 30 -9.69 -11.83 -26.34
CA LEU A 30 -9.43 -10.53 -25.73
C LEU A 30 -8.56 -9.70 -26.70
N GLU A 31 -9.20 -8.84 -27.49
CA GLU A 31 -8.52 -7.73 -28.16
C GLU A 31 -8.57 -6.51 -27.23
N LEU A 32 -7.39 -6.04 -26.81
CA LEU A 32 -7.25 -4.81 -26.02
C LEU A 32 -7.07 -3.64 -26.99
N GLU A 33 -8.16 -2.93 -27.30
CA GLU A 33 -8.09 -1.63 -27.94
C GLU A 33 -7.81 -0.51 -26.92
N ASN A 34 -7.10 0.53 -27.37
CA ASN A 34 -6.95 1.79 -26.65
C ASN A 34 -8.32 2.47 -26.50
N ILE A 35 -8.92 2.36 -25.31
CA ILE A 35 -10.16 3.08 -24.99
C ILE A 35 -9.81 4.54 -24.63
N PRO A 36 -10.33 5.55 -25.35
CA PRO A 36 -10.14 6.96 -24.98
C PRO A 36 -10.87 7.28 -23.66
N PRO A 37 -10.43 8.29 -22.90
CA PRO A 37 -11.01 8.59 -21.58
C PRO A 37 -12.49 8.96 -21.72
N ALA A 38 -13.36 8.22 -21.03
CA ALA A 38 -14.78 8.51 -20.98
C ALA A 38 -15.01 9.89 -20.36
N SER A 39 -15.63 10.77 -21.13
CA SER A 39 -16.24 12.01 -20.64
C SER A 39 -17.60 11.66 -20.01
N THR A 40 -17.90 12.33 -18.90
CA THR A 40 -19.11 12.30 -18.06
C THR A 40 -19.32 11.16 -17.05
N PRO A 41 -19.75 11.49 -15.80
CA PRO A 41 -19.83 10.53 -14.69
C PRO A 41 -21.19 9.81 -14.67
N GLN A 42 -21.19 8.48 -14.67
CA GLN A 42 -22.40 7.69 -14.44
C GLN A 42 -22.70 7.58 -12.94
N GLN A 43 -23.91 8.00 -12.56
CA GLN A 43 -24.52 7.77 -11.24
C GLN A 43 -24.79 6.28 -11.06
N TRP A 44 -24.47 5.73 -9.89
CA TRP A 44 -24.79 4.36 -9.52
C TRP A 44 -26.17 4.35 -8.82
N GLU A 45 -27.14 3.63 -9.40
CA GLU A 45 -28.36 3.23 -8.68
C GLU A 45 -28.25 1.78 -8.23
N SER A 46 -28.81 1.50 -7.05
CA SER A 46 -28.72 0.24 -6.33
C SER A 46 -29.69 -0.83 -6.84
N GLY A 47 -29.18 -1.90 -7.47
CA GLY A 47 -29.94 -3.13 -7.75
C GLY A 47 -29.18 -4.12 -8.66
N PRO A 48 -29.44 -5.44 -8.58
CA PRO A 48 -28.67 -6.44 -9.32
C PRO A 48 -29.24 -6.59 -10.75
N GLN A 49 -28.58 -6.00 -11.74
CA GLN A 49 -28.84 -6.30 -13.16
C GLN A 49 -27.60 -6.94 -13.77
N LEU A 50 -27.59 -8.28 -13.75
CA LEU A 50 -26.65 -9.12 -14.48
C LEU A 50 -27.00 -9.09 -15.98
N THR A 51 -26.02 -8.67 -16.78
CA THR A 51 -25.71 -9.18 -18.13
C THR A 51 -26.87 -9.29 -19.13
N GLN A 52 -27.16 -8.22 -19.87
CA GLN A 52 -27.92 -8.33 -21.12
C GLN A 52 -27.58 -7.32 -22.23
N HIS A 53 -26.38 -6.73 -22.24
CA HIS A 53 -26.03 -5.68 -23.23
C HIS A 53 -24.79 -5.93 -24.11
N TRP A 54 -24.32 -7.18 -24.23
CA TRP A 54 -23.18 -7.49 -25.12
C TRP A 54 -23.53 -8.48 -26.22
N TYR A 55 -24.61 -8.20 -26.95
CA TYR A 55 -24.87 -8.87 -28.23
C TYR A 55 -24.99 -7.82 -29.34
N GLN A 56 -24.19 -8.01 -30.39
CA GLN A 56 -24.20 -7.34 -31.70
C GLN A 56 -23.59 -5.94 -31.81
N ALA A 57 -22.33 -5.90 -32.25
CA ALA A 57 -21.92 -5.04 -33.36
C ALA A 57 -20.72 -5.68 -34.07
N GLY A 58 -20.89 -6.07 -35.33
CA GLY A 58 -19.82 -6.57 -36.19
C GLY A 58 -19.05 -5.43 -36.84
N LEU A 59 -17.72 -5.48 -36.74
CA LEU A 59 -16.72 -4.71 -37.47
C LEU A 59 -15.53 -5.68 -37.58
N GLY A 60 -14.96 -6.06 -38.72
CA GLY A 60 -14.56 -5.30 -39.90
C GLY A 60 -13.05 -5.53 -40.06
N CYS A 61 -12.61 -6.28 -41.09
CA CYS A 61 -11.20 -6.62 -41.32
C CYS A 61 -10.29 -5.39 -41.36
N GLY A 62 -9.36 -5.29 -40.41
CA GLY A 62 -8.23 -4.36 -40.43
C GLY A 62 -6.95 -5.07 -40.01
N GLN A 63 -5.97 -5.16 -40.92
CA GLN A 63 -4.65 -5.71 -40.63
C GLN A 63 -3.84 -4.74 -39.77
N ALA A 64 -3.43 -5.16 -38.58
CA ALA A 64 -2.37 -4.50 -37.81
C ALA A 64 -1.45 -5.54 -37.18
N SER A 65 -0.15 -5.42 -37.46
CA SER A 65 0.91 -6.28 -36.95
C SER A 65 1.27 -5.88 -35.53
N VAL A 66 0.86 -6.66 -34.53
CA VAL A 66 1.40 -6.60 -33.17
C VAL A 66 1.85 -7.99 -32.78
N THR A 67 3.12 -8.12 -32.40
CA THR A 67 3.73 -9.32 -31.81
C THR A 67 3.17 -9.57 -30.42
N GLY A 68 1.91 -10.02 -30.33
CA GLY A 68 1.34 -10.61 -29.13
C GLY A 68 1.67 -12.09 -29.10
N ARG A 69 2.32 -12.59 -28.03
CA ARG A 69 2.36 -14.03 -27.76
C ARG A 69 0.91 -14.48 -27.57
N LYS A 70 0.45 -15.40 -28.42
CA LYS A 70 -0.78 -16.16 -28.14
C LYS A 70 -0.56 -16.89 -26.82
N LEU A 71 -1.34 -16.58 -25.79
CA LEU A 71 -1.52 -17.46 -24.63
C LEU A 71 -2.29 -18.69 -25.12
N SER A 72 -1.58 -19.64 -25.72
CA SER A 72 -2.13 -20.93 -26.12
C SER A 72 -2.12 -21.86 -24.90
N GLY A 73 -3.10 -21.68 -24.02
CA GLY A 73 -3.31 -22.54 -22.85
C GLY A 73 -4.76 -22.45 -22.39
N ALA A 74 -5.31 -23.54 -21.86
CA ALA A 74 -6.57 -23.49 -21.12
C ALA A 74 -6.36 -22.60 -19.88
N LEU A 75 -7.33 -21.74 -19.57
CA LEU A 75 -7.27 -20.94 -18.34
C LEU A 75 -7.22 -21.90 -17.14
N PRO A 76 -6.20 -21.81 -16.27
CA PRO A 76 -6.10 -22.71 -15.13
C PRO A 76 -7.26 -22.44 -14.16
N SER A 77 -7.79 -23.51 -13.56
CA SER A 77 -8.70 -23.39 -12.42
C SER A 77 -7.86 -23.08 -11.17
N LEU A 78 -8.15 -21.96 -10.53
CA LEU A 78 -7.41 -21.48 -9.36
C LEU A 78 -8.39 -21.13 -8.24
N ASP A 79 -7.98 -21.45 -7.01
CA ASP A 79 -8.60 -20.93 -5.80
C ASP A 79 -7.60 -20.01 -5.13
N ILE A 80 -7.98 -18.75 -4.93
CA ILE A 80 -7.09 -17.70 -4.43
C ILE A 80 -7.74 -17.08 -3.20
N VAL A 81 -7.06 -17.23 -2.06
CA VAL A 81 -7.44 -16.60 -0.79
C VAL A 81 -6.47 -15.47 -0.51
N VAL A 82 -7.00 -14.29 -0.16
CA VAL A 82 -6.18 -13.13 0.19
C VAL A 82 -6.61 -12.58 1.54
N TRP A 83 -5.63 -12.46 2.43
CA TRP A 83 -5.77 -11.88 3.78
C TRP A 83 -4.60 -10.92 4.02
N SER A 84 -4.83 -9.86 4.80
CA SER A 84 -3.81 -8.83 5.07
C SER A 84 -3.88 -8.26 6.47
N GLU A 85 -2.71 -8.00 7.07
CA GLU A 85 -2.59 -7.26 8.33
C GLU A 85 -2.80 -5.74 8.15
N LEU A 86 -2.72 -5.24 6.92
CA LEU A 86 -2.85 -3.82 6.61
C LEU A 86 -4.28 -3.32 6.87
N PRO A 87 -4.48 -2.26 7.69
CA PRO A 87 -5.78 -1.64 7.85
C PRO A 87 -6.31 -1.09 6.51
N PRO A 88 -7.53 -1.48 6.10
CA PRO A 88 -8.10 -1.02 4.84
C PRO A 88 -8.38 0.49 4.87
N GLY A 89 -8.16 1.18 3.75
CA GLY A 89 -8.53 2.59 3.60
C GLY A 89 -7.67 3.60 4.39
N ALA A 90 -6.64 3.15 5.11
CA ALA A 90 -5.74 4.01 5.87
C ALA A 90 -4.74 4.80 4.99
N GLY A 91 -4.58 4.40 3.72
CA GLY A 91 -3.58 4.96 2.81
C GLY A 91 -2.19 4.37 3.01
N LEU A 92 -2.12 3.09 3.37
CA LEU A 92 -0.90 2.30 3.58
C LEU A 92 -0.55 1.41 2.37
N GLY A 93 -1.15 1.67 1.20
CA GLY A 93 -0.88 0.90 -0.03
C GLY A 93 -1.47 -0.51 -0.06
N SER A 94 -2.58 -0.79 0.64
CA SER A 94 -3.14 -2.15 0.68
C SER A 94 -3.63 -2.67 -0.67
N SER A 95 -4.17 -1.80 -1.54
CA SER A 95 -4.57 -2.20 -2.92
C SER A 95 -3.37 -2.52 -3.80
N ALA A 96 -2.27 -1.79 -3.61
CA ALA A 96 -1.02 -2.05 -4.30
C ALA A 96 -0.39 -3.36 -3.83
N ALA A 97 -0.34 -3.61 -2.53
CA ALA A 97 0.11 -4.88 -1.97
C ALA A 97 -0.73 -6.06 -2.51
N TYR A 98 -2.05 -5.91 -2.56
CA TYR A 98 -2.96 -6.88 -3.17
C TYR A 98 -2.62 -7.14 -4.65
N SER A 99 -2.47 -6.08 -5.44
CA SER A 99 -2.15 -6.18 -6.88
C SER A 99 -0.78 -6.84 -7.12
N VAL A 100 0.20 -6.56 -6.26
CA VAL A 100 1.54 -7.17 -6.32
C VAL A 100 1.49 -8.65 -5.97
N CYS A 101 0.78 -9.05 -4.90
CA CYS A 101 0.62 -10.45 -4.52
C CYS A 101 -0.07 -11.26 -5.63
N LEU A 102 -1.15 -10.72 -6.22
CA LEU A 102 -1.82 -11.38 -7.34
C LEU A 102 -0.93 -11.50 -8.57
N ALA A 103 -0.23 -10.42 -8.96
CA ALA A 103 0.65 -10.44 -10.10
C ALA A 103 1.77 -11.48 -9.92
N ALA A 104 2.42 -11.51 -8.75
CA ALA A 104 3.47 -12.48 -8.46
C ALA A 104 2.96 -13.93 -8.48
N ALA A 105 1.81 -14.20 -7.86
CA ALA A 105 1.21 -15.54 -7.84
C ALA A 105 0.82 -16.01 -9.25
N LEU A 106 0.14 -15.17 -10.03
CA LEU A 106 -0.31 -15.51 -11.38
C LEU A 106 0.86 -15.68 -12.36
N LEU A 107 1.85 -14.79 -12.31
CA LEU A 107 3.05 -14.91 -13.15
C LEU A 107 3.83 -16.18 -12.84
N THR A 108 3.89 -16.58 -11.56
CA THR A 108 4.55 -17.82 -11.14
C THR A 108 3.78 -19.06 -11.59
N VAL A 109 2.45 -19.07 -11.42
CA VAL A 109 1.58 -20.19 -11.82
C VAL A 109 1.52 -20.37 -13.34
N CYS A 110 1.56 -19.27 -14.09
CA CYS A 110 1.61 -19.29 -15.55
C CYS A 110 3.04 -19.52 -16.10
N GLU A 111 4.03 -19.77 -15.24
CA GLU A 111 5.44 -20.00 -15.60
C GLU A 111 6.08 -18.84 -16.42
N GLU A 112 5.56 -17.62 -16.28
CA GLU A 112 6.14 -16.41 -16.89
C GLU A 112 7.35 -15.91 -16.08
N ILE A 113 7.40 -16.24 -14.78
CA ILE A 113 8.56 -16.05 -13.90
C ILE A 113 8.85 -17.35 -13.14
N PRO A 114 10.12 -17.65 -12.80
CA PRO A 114 10.46 -18.84 -12.05
C PRO A 114 9.93 -18.77 -10.60
N ASN A 115 9.65 -19.93 -10.00
CA ASN A 115 9.43 -20.02 -8.57
C ASN A 115 10.78 -19.90 -7.83
N PRO A 116 10.97 -18.90 -6.95
CA PRO A 116 12.25 -18.71 -6.30
C PRO A 116 12.43 -19.63 -5.07
N LEU A 117 11.38 -20.29 -4.57
CA LEU A 117 11.55 -21.31 -3.52
C LEU A 117 12.27 -22.53 -4.08
N LYS A 118 13.46 -22.81 -3.52
CA LYS A 118 14.17 -24.07 -3.73
C LYS A 118 13.97 -24.99 -2.54
N ASP A 119 14.24 -26.28 -2.72
CA ASP A 119 14.14 -27.27 -1.65
C ASP A 119 14.99 -26.85 -0.44
N GLY A 120 14.32 -26.57 0.69
CA GLY A 120 14.94 -26.16 1.95
C GLY A 120 14.84 -24.66 2.28
N ASP A 121 14.39 -23.80 1.35
CA ASP A 121 14.20 -22.38 1.63
C ASP A 121 12.88 -22.13 2.40
N CYS A 122 12.93 -21.32 3.46
CA CYS A 122 11.72 -20.87 4.17
C CYS A 122 11.06 -19.67 3.48
N VAL A 123 11.87 -18.72 3.00
CA VAL A 123 11.40 -17.49 2.33
C VAL A 123 12.39 -17.13 1.23
N ASN A 124 11.91 -16.79 0.04
CA ASN A 124 12.76 -16.33 -1.05
C ASN A 124 12.07 -15.23 -1.88
N ARG A 125 12.85 -14.53 -2.72
CA ARG A 125 12.38 -13.45 -3.59
C ARG A 125 12.85 -13.67 -5.02
N TRP A 126 12.14 -13.04 -5.95
CA TRP A 126 12.45 -13.06 -7.37
C TRP A 126 13.66 -12.19 -7.74
N THR A 127 14.19 -12.42 -8.94
CA THR A 127 15.28 -11.62 -9.51
C THR A 127 14.81 -10.21 -9.86
N LYS A 128 15.75 -9.30 -10.14
CA LYS A 128 15.41 -7.90 -10.46
C LYS A 128 14.52 -7.82 -11.71
N GLU A 129 14.82 -8.63 -12.72
CA GLU A 129 14.11 -8.68 -14.00
C GLU A 129 12.66 -9.13 -13.81
N ASP A 130 12.45 -10.14 -12.97
CA ASP A 130 11.12 -10.66 -12.61
C ASP A 130 10.33 -9.63 -11.78
N LEU A 131 10.99 -8.93 -10.84
CA LEU A 131 10.37 -7.89 -10.03
C LEU A 131 9.87 -6.71 -10.88
N GLU A 132 10.60 -6.32 -11.93
CA GLU A 132 10.13 -5.30 -12.89
C GLU A 132 8.83 -5.76 -13.58
N LEU A 133 8.73 -7.04 -13.94
CA LEU A 133 7.53 -7.61 -14.56
C LEU A 133 6.35 -7.65 -13.58
N ILE A 134 6.59 -8.09 -12.34
CA ILE A 134 5.58 -8.06 -11.26
C ILE A 134 5.07 -6.64 -11.05
N ASN A 135 5.98 -5.66 -10.93
CA ASN A 135 5.62 -4.27 -10.71
C ASN A 135 4.78 -3.71 -11.86
N LYS A 136 5.17 -4.01 -13.11
CA LYS A 136 4.45 -3.59 -14.32
C LYS A 136 3.02 -4.11 -14.35
N TRP A 137 2.80 -5.38 -14.01
CA TRP A 137 1.45 -5.97 -13.96
C TRP A 137 0.63 -5.44 -12.79
N ALA A 138 1.24 -5.33 -11.60
CA ALA A 138 0.59 -4.72 -10.45
C ALA A 138 0.18 -3.27 -10.71
N PHE A 139 1.00 -2.51 -11.46
CA PHE A 139 0.67 -1.15 -11.87
C PHE A 139 -0.57 -1.10 -12.76
N GLN A 140 -0.76 -2.06 -13.67
CA GLN A 140 -1.99 -2.11 -14.47
C GLN A 140 -3.22 -2.42 -13.60
N GLY A 141 -3.08 -3.28 -12.60
CA GLY A 141 -4.13 -3.52 -11.60
C GLY A 141 -4.51 -2.24 -10.85
N GLU A 142 -3.53 -1.50 -10.35
CA GLU A 142 -3.74 -0.22 -9.68
C GLU A 142 -4.36 0.84 -10.60
N ARG A 143 -3.98 0.88 -11.88
CA ARG A 143 -4.61 1.78 -12.88
C ARG A 143 -6.08 1.45 -13.09
N MET A 144 -6.45 0.17 -13.05
CA MET A 144 -7.84 -0.24 -13.17
C MET A 144 -8.67 0.20 -11.96
N ILE A 145 -8.11 0.13 -10.74
CA ILE A 145 -8.83 0.44 -9.50
C ILE A 145 -8.88 1.96 -9.24
N HIS A 146 -7.76 2.65 -9.42
CA HIS A 146 -7.58 4.06 -9.03
C HIS A 146 -7.49 5.04 -10.22
N GLY A 147 -7.50 4.54 -11.45
CA GLY A 147 -7.42 5.34 -12.67
C GLY A 147 -5.99 5.81 -12.98
N ASN A 148 -5.50 6.81 -12.24
CA ASN A 148 -4.19 7.43 -12.48
C ASN A 148 -3.27 7.37 -11.23
N PRO A 149 -2.87 6.16 -10.78
CA PRO A 149 -1.92 6.00 -9.69
C PRO A 149 -0.52 6.50 -10.06
N SER A 150 0.26 6.92 -9.06
CA SER A 150 1.64 7.42 -9.24
C SER A 150 2.66 6.31 -9.51
N GLY A 151 2.32 5.06 -9.20
CA GLY A 151 3.25 3.93 -9.28
C GLY A 151 4.14 3.75 -8.05
N VAL A 152 4.00 4.60 -7.02
CA VAL A 152 4.83 4.52 -5.80
C VAL A 152 4.39 3.36 -4.90
N ASP A 153 3.08 3.19 -4.68
CA ASP A 153 2.57 2.21 -3.72
C ASP A 153 2.94 0.78 -4.15
N ASN A 154 2.72 0.43 -5.43
CA ASN A 154 3.11 -0.87 -5.97
C ASN A 154 4.62 -1.03 -6.08
N ALA A 155 5.37 0.04 -6.37
CA ALA A 155 6.83 0.01 -6.32
C ALA A 155 7.36 -0.37 -4.93
N VAL A 156 6.82 0.25 -3.88
CA VAL A 156 7.16 -0.08 -2.48
C VAL A 156 6.80 -1.52 -2.17
N SER A 157 5.61 -1.98 -2.54
CA SER A 157 5.20 -3.38 -2.30
C SER A 157 6.05 -4.40 -3.10
N THR A 158 6.52 -4.05 -4.29
CA THR A 158 7.35 -4.96 -5.10
C THR A 158 8.78 -5.05 -4.59
N TRP A 159 9.49 -3.93 -4.47
CA TRP A 159 10.92 -3.94 -4.15
C TRP A 159 11.20 -3.96 -2.65
N GLY A 160 10.30 -3.38 -1.84
CA GLY A 160 10.53 -3.13 -0.43
C GLY A 160 11.60 -2.07 -0.17
N GLY A 161 12.11 -2.04 1.05
CA GLY A 161 13.10 -1.07 1.49
C GLY A 161 12.57 0.37 1.44
N ALA A 162 13.42 1.30 1.02
CA ALA A 162 13.07 2.70 0.85
C ALA A 162 13.18 3.12 -0.63
N LEU A 163 12.24 3.95 -1.08
CA LEU A 163 12.22 4.51 -2.43
C LEU A 163 12.18 6.02 -2.40
N ARG A 164 12.96 6.63 -3.29
CA ARG A 164 12.89 8.05 -3.63
C ARG A 164 11.96 8.22 -4.82
N TYR A 165 11.00 9.12 -4.69
CA TYR A 165 10.11 9.54 -5.77
C TYR A 165 10.35 11.02 -6.09
N HIS A 166 10.62 11.33 -7.35
CA HIS A 166 10.77 12.70 -7.82
C HIS A 166 10.20 12.87 -9.22
N GLN A 167 9.13 13.65 -9.35
CA GLN A 167 8.51 14.01 -10.65
C GLN A 167 8.28 12.79 -11.57
N GLY A 168 7.68 11.72 -11.06
CA GLY A 168 7.39 10.50 -11.82
C GLY A 168 8.55 9.51 -11.94
N LYS A 169 9.75 9.85 -11.44
CA LYS A 169 10.89 8.94 -11.39
C LYS A 169 10.97 8.29 -10.01
N ILE A 170 11.08 6.97 -10.00
CA ILE A 170 11.23 6.14 -8.80
C ILE A 170 12.64 5.56 -8.80
N SER A 171 13.35 5.67 -7.69
CA SER A 171 14.66 5.04 -7.49
C SER A 171 14.78 4.47 -6.09
N SER A 172 15.16 3.20 -5.97
CA SER A 172 15.38 2.56 -4.68
C SER A 172 16.67 3.04 -4.02
N LEU A 173 16.65 3.22 -2.70
CA LEU A 173 17.85 3.46 -1.92
C LEU A 173 18.65 2.15 -1.86
N LYS A 174 19.96 2.22 -2.11
CA LYS A 174 20.83 1.02 -2.13
C LYS A 174 20.96 0.35 -0.77
N ARG A 175 20.89 1.15 0.29
CA ARG A 175 20.93 0.73 1.69
C ARG A 175 19.90 1.53 2.44
N SER A 176 19.09 0.83 3.21
CA SER A 176 18.17 1.43 4.17
C SER A 176 18.08 0.47 5.36
N PRO A 177 18.40 0.91 6.58
CA PRO A 177 18.21 0.06 7.75
C PRO A 177 16.72 -0.23 7.95
N ALA A 178 16.42 -1.38 8.56
CA ALA A 178 15.10 -1.62 9.09
C ALA A 178 14.93 -0.77 10.36
N LEU A 179 13.92 0.10 10.39
CA LEU A 179 13.65 0.97 11.54
C LEU A 179 12.37 0.49 12.23
N GLN A 180 12.42 0.36 13.54
CA GLN A 180 11.24 0.02 14.34
C GLN A 180 10.36 1.26 14.50
N ILE A 181 9.05 1.09 14.37
CA ILE A 181 8.07 2.17 14.49
C ILE A 181 6.81 1.72 15.23
N LEU A 182 6.07 2.68 15.77
CA LEU A 182 4.64 2.53 16.00
C LEU A 182 3.87 3.14 14.83
N LEU A 183 2.97 2.36 14.26
CA LEU A 183 1.98 2.80 13.29
C LEU A 183 0.66 3.01 14.03
N THR A 184 0.20 4.27 14.09
CA THR A 184 -1.01 4.63 14.83
C THR A 184 -2.08 5.13 13.88
N ASN A 185 -3.20 4.43 13.79
CA ASN A 185 -4.38 4.85 13.04
C ASN A 185 -5.35 5.60 13.97
N THR A 186 -5.54 6.88 13.71
CA THR A 186 -6.44 7.73 14.50
C THR A 186 -7.92 7.39 14.29
N LYS A 187 -8.26 6.58 13.29
CA LYS A 187 -9.64 6.25 12.85
C LYS A 187 -10.46 7.47 12.42
N VAL A 188 -9.84 8.64 12.32
CA VAL A 188 -10.51 9.84 11.82
C VAL A 188 -10.59 9.76 10.30
N PRO A 189 -11.80 9.78 9.71
CA PRO A 189 -11.98 9.74 8.26
C PRO A 189 -11.49 11.04 7.64
N ARG A 190 -10.99 10.95 6.40
CA ARG A 190 -10.37 12.08 5.69
C ARG A 190 -10.74 12.09 4.22
N ASN A 191 -10.69 13.28 3.61
CA ASN A 191 -10.80 13.44 2.16
C ASN A 191 -9.47 13.92 1.59
N THR A 192 -8.69 12.99 1.05
CA THR A 192 -7.37 13.26 0.44
C THR A 192 -7.44 14.34 -0.64
N ARG A 193 -8.48 14.35 -1.48
CA ARG A 193 -8.61 15.35 -2.55
C ARG A 193 -8.82 16.75 -1.98
N ALA A 194 -9.62 16.87 -0.91
CA ALA A 194 -9.86 18.15 -0.25
C ALA A 194 -8.59 18.69 0.41
N LEU A 195 -7.80 17.83 1.06
CA LEU A 195 -6.53 18.22 1.68
C LEU A 195 -5.51 18.70 0.62
N VAL A 196 -5.35 17.96 -0.47
CA VAL A 196 -4.47 18.36 -1.59
C VAL A 196 -4.92 19.68 -2.22
N ALA A 197 -6.23 19.85 -2.44
CA ALA A 197 -6.78 21.11 -2.94
C ALA A 197 -6.54 22.27 -1.96
N GLY A 198 -6.64 22.01 -0.65
CA GLY A 198 -6.33 22.96 0.41
C GLY A 198 -4.88 23.43 0.36
N VAL A 199 -3.93 22.52 0.21
CA VAL A 199 -2.50 22.85 0.05
C VAL A 199 -2.27 23.68 -1.21
N ARG A 200 -2.86 23.29 -2.34
CA ARG A 200 -2.77 24.06 -3.60
C ARG A 200 -3.30 25.47 -3.43
N ASN A 201 -4.47 25.63 -2.83
CA ASN A 201 -5.09 26.95 -2.59
C ASN A 201 -4.24 27.79 -1.64
N ARG A 202 -3.64 27.18 -0.61
CA ARG A 202 -2.74 27.87 0.32
C ARG A 202 -1.46 28.34 -0.38
N LEU A 203 -0.88 27.53 -1.26
CA LEU A 203 0.26 27.90 -2.10
C LEU A 203 -0.08 29.09 -3.01
N LEU A 204 -1.24 29.07 -3.67
CA LEU A 204 -1.67 30.19 -4.52
C LEU A 204 -1.99 31.47 -3.72
N LYS A 205 -2.44 31.31 -2.47
CA LYS A 205 -2.78 32.44 -1.59
C LYS A 205 -1.55 33.11 -0.98
N PHE A 206 -0.53 32.32 -0.64
CA PHE A 206 0.70 32.78 0.03
C PHE A 206 1.96 32.19 -0.62
N PRO A 207 2.24 32.49 -1.90
CA PRO A 207 3.30 31.81 -2.64
C PRO A 207 4.69 32.04 -2.04
N GLU A 208 4.99 33.25 -1.56
CA GLU A 208 6.30 33.59 -0.97
C GLU A 208 6.55 32.91 0.38
N ILE A 209 5.50 32.43 1.05
CA ILE A 209 5.61 31.72 2.34
C ILE A 209 5.62 30.21 2.11
N VAL A 210 4.70 29.72 1.27
CA VAL A 210 4.49 28.29 1.08
C VAL A 210 5.54 27.68 0.16
N ALA A 211 6.04 28.40 -0.86
CA ALA A 211 7.08 27.86 -1.73
C ALA A 211 8.39 27.55 -0.96
N PRO A 212 8.94 28.45 -0.12
CA PRO A 212 10.08 28.11 0.73
C PRO A 212 9.80 26.98 1.72
N LEU A 213 8.57 26.91 2.24
CA LEU A 213 8.15 25.81 3.12
C LEU A 213 8.21 24.45 2.40
N LEU A 214 7.76 24.38 1.15
CA LEU A 214 7.86 23.17 0.32
C LEU A 214 9.32 22.82 0.00
N THR A 215 10.17 23.82 -0.25
CA THR A 215 11.62 23.60 -0.40
C THR A 215 12.25 23.05 0.87
N SER A 216 11.82 23.51 2.05
CA SER A 216 12.29 22.97 3.34
C SER A 216 11.91 21.49 3.51
N ILE A 217 10.68 21.12 3.14
CA ILE A 217 10.24 19.71 3.17
C ILE A 217 11.06 18.85 2.20
N ASP A 218 11.37 19.35 1.00
CA ASP A 218 12.26 18.65 0.06
C ASP A 218 13.66 18.43 0.66
N ALA A 219 14.24 19.45 1.29
CA ALA A 219 15.53 19.35 1.96
C ALA A 219 15.52 18.31 3.10
N ILE A 220 14.43 18.20 3.86
CA ILE A 220 14.26 17.15 4.89
C ILE A 220 14.34 15.75 4.25
N SER A 221 13.70 15.54 3.10
CA SER A 221 13.75 14.24 2.41
C SER A 221 15.16 13.91 1.89
N LEU A 222 15.87 14.89 1.35
CA LEU A 222 17.27 14.72 0.90
C LEU A 222 18.20 14.39 2.06
N GLU A 223 18.05 15.07 3.19
CA GLU A 223 18.86 14.82 4.37
C GLU A 223 18.54 13.46 5.01
N CYS A 224 17.25 13.09 5.06
CA CYS A 224 16.83 11.76 5.49
C CYS A 224 17.45 10.66 4.61
N GLU A 225 17.40 10.81 3.28
CA GLU A 225 18.04 9.86 2.35
C GLU A 225 19.55 9.72 2.60
N ARG A 226 20.23 10.85 2.82
CA ARG A 226 21.67 10.88 3.13
C ARG A 226 21.96 10.11 4.43
N VAL A 227 21.25 10.43 5.51
CA VAL A 227 21.42 9.81 6.83
C VAL A 227 21.13 8.31 6.76
N LEU A 228 20.03 7.89 6.12
CA LEU A 228 19.70 6.47 5.95
C LEU A 228 20.77 5.71 5.15
N GLY A 229 21.39 6.36 4.16
CA GLY A 229 22.49 5.78 3.39
C GLY A 229 23.80 5.65 4.17
N GLU A 230 23.99 6.47 5.21
CA GLU A 230 25.14 6.45 6.13
C GLU A 230 24.91 5.53 7.34
N MET A 231 23.67 5.15 7.63
CA MET A 231 23.36 4.13 8.62
C MET A 231 23.82 2.77 8.09
N GLY A 232 24.93 2.27 8.65
CA GLY A 232 25.42 0.92 8.40
C GLY A 232 24.63 -0.14 9.18
N GLU A 233 25.17 -1.36 9.26
CA GLU A 233 24.58 -2.48 10.03
C GLU A 233 24.46 -2.18 11.53
N ALA A 234 25.30 -1.28 12.06
CA ALA A 234 25.24 -0.81 13.44
C ALA A 234 25.05 0.72 13.45
N PRO A 235 23.80 1.21 13.35
CA PRO A 235 23.54 2.64 13.33
C PRO A 235 23.93 3.29 14.65
N ALA A 236 24.53 4.47 14.56
CA ALA A 236 24.93 5.25 15.73
C ALA A 236 23.69 5.91 16.38
N PRO A 237 23.63 6.03 17.72
CA PRO A 237 22.53 6.73 18.41
C PRO A 237 22.31 8.17 17.89
N GLU A 238 23.38 8.85 17.49
CA GLU A 238 23.34 10.22 16.96
C GLU A 238 22.57 10.30 15.64
N GLN A 239 22.61 9.25 14.82
CA GLN A 239 21.86 9.20 13.56
C GLN A 239 20.36 9.13 13.82
N TYR A 240 19.94 8.43 14.87
CA TYR A 240 18.54 8.40 15.29
C TYR A 240 18.05 9.76 15.79
N VAL A 241 18.89 10.52 16.50
CA VAL A 241 18.55 11.89 16.92
C VAL A 241 18.27 12.77 15.71
N VAL A 242 19.09 12.68 14.65
CA VAL A 242 18.84 13.42 13.40
C VAL A 242 17.51 13.01 12.78
N LEU A 243 17.19 11.72 12.72
CA LEU A 243 15.90 11.25 12.19
C LEU A 243 14.70 11.77 13.00
N GLU A 244 14.82 11.83 14.33
CA GLU A 244 13.79 12.39 15.21
C GLU A 244 13.56 13.89 14.98
N GLU A 245 14.63 14.66 14.83
CA GLU A 245 14.54 16.09 14.49
C GLU A 245 13.92 16.31 13.10
N LEU A 246 14.29 15.50 12.11
CA LEU A 246 13.69 15.52 10.77
C LEU A 246 12.19 15.17 10.82
N ILE A 247 11.79 14.24 11.69
CA ILE A 247 10.38 13.87 11.92
C ILE A 247 9.61 15.06 12.49
N ASP A 248 10.14 15.70 13.53
CA ASP A 248 9.50 16.84 14.20
C ASP A 248 9.36 18.04 13.26
N MET A 249 10.45 18.42 12.56
CA MET A 249 10.44 19.52 11.60
C MET A 249 9.41 19.28 10.50
N ASN A 250 9.36 18.07 9.95
CA ASN A 250 8.41 17.74 8.89
C ASN A 250 6.96 17.77 9.42
N GLN A 251 6.71 17.27 10.64
CA GLN A 251 5.38 17.35 11.24
C GLN A 251 4.91 18.81 11.40
N HIS A 252 5.79 19.70 11.86
CA HIS A 252 5.45 21.13 11.97
C HIS A 252 5.23 21.79 10.60
N HIS A 253 6.03 21.44 9.59
CA HIS A 253 5.80 21.93 8.23
C HIS A 253 4.46 21.45 7.64
N LEU A 254 4.08 20.19 7.87
CA LEU A 254 2.78 19.66 7.46
C LEU A 254 1.61 20.35 8.17
N ASN A 255 1.76 20.65 9.47
CA ASN A 255 0.79 21.47 10.20
C ASN A 255 0.69 22.89 9.60
N ALA A 256 1.82 23.51 9.24
CA ALA A 256 1.84 24.82 8.58
C ALA A 256 1.20 24.80 7.17
N LEU A 257 1.28 23.68 6.45
CA LEU A 257 0.54 23.46 5.19
C LEU A 257 -0.97 23.29 5.40
N GLY A 258 -1.42 23.04 6.64
CA GLY A 258 -2.83 22.92 6.99
C GLY A 258 -3.40 21.53 6.78
N VAL A 259 -2.54 20.52 6.71
CA VAL A 259 -2.93 19.11 6.65
C VAL A 259 -2.85 18.42 8.03
N GLY A 260 -2.61 19.20 9.09
CA GLY A 260 -2.71 18.74 10.48
C GLY A 260 -4.14 18.38 10.89
N HIS A 261 -4.28 17.81 12.09
CA HIS A 261 -5.57 17.52 12.72
C HIS A 261 -5.39 17.34 14.23
N ALA A 262 -6.41 17.67 15.03
CA ALA A 262 -6.34 17.58 16.49
C ALA A 262 -5.96 16.17 16.98
N SER A 263 -6.44 15.11 16.32
CA SER A 263 -6.06 13.72 16.66
C SER A 263 -4.58 13.41 16.37
N LEU A 264 -4.00 14.02 15.35
CA LEU A 264 -2.57 13.88 15.02
C LEU A 264 -1.71 14.68 16.00
N ASP A 265 -2.16 15.87 16.39
CA ASP A 265 -1.49 16.66 17.43
C ASP A 265 -1.54 15.93 18.79
N GLN A 266 -2.67 15.30 19.13
CA GLN A 266 -2.82 14.44 20.31
C GLN A 266 -1.89 13.22 20.26
N LEU A 267 -1.77 12.55 19.10
CA LEU A 267 -0.81 11.47 18.89
C LEU A 267 0.61 11.96 19.20
N CYS A 268 1.06 13.04 18.56
CA CYS A 268 2.39 13.60 18.77
C CYS A 268 2.61 14.02 20.23
N GLN A 269 1.59 14.58 20.90
CA GLN A 269 1.66 14.96 22.31
C GLN A 269 1.89 13.73 23.22
N VAL A 270 1.12 12.66 23.01
CA VAL A 270 1.21 11.43 23.81
C VAL A 270 2.57 10.76 23.66
N THR A 271 3.10 10.70 22.43
CA THR A 271 4.42 10.10 22.18
C THR A 271 5.54 10.99 22.70
N ARG A 272 5.44 12.31 22.49
CA ARG A 272 6.46 13.27 22.92
C ARG A 272 6.62 13.33 24.43
N ALA A 273 5.54 13.11 25.18
CA ALA A 273 5.56 12.99 26.64
C ALA A 273 6.43 11.83 27.15
N ARG A 274 6.76 10.87 26.28
CA ARG A 274 7.63 9.71 26.55
C ARG A 274 8.95 9.77 25.80
N GLY A 275 9.30 10.94 25.25
CA GLY A 275 10.53 11.11 24.46
C GLY A 275 10.50 10.42 23.10
N LEU A 276 9.32 10.06 22.58
CA LEU A 276 9.16 9.45 21.27
C LEU A 276 8.64 10.47 20.26
N HIS A 277 9.25 10.46 19.08
CA HIS A 277 9.02 11.45 18.03
C HIS A 277 8.12 10.88 16.94
N SER A 278 7.14 11.68 16.54
CA SER A 278 6.07 11.22 15.66
C SER A 278 5.69 12.26 14.62
N LYS A 279 5.29 11.77 13.45
CA LYS A 279 4.67 12.59 12.40
C LYS A 279 3.50 11.86 11.75
N LEU A 280 2.59 12.63 11.16
CA LEU A 280 1.55 12.07 10.28
C LEU A 280 2.18 11.40 9.05
N THR A 281 1.50 10.41 8.50
CA THR A 281 1.87 9.76 7.24
C THR A 281 0.71 9.77 6.23
N GLY A 282 1.03 9.97 4.96
CA GLY A 282 0.03 10.18 3.90
C GLY A 282 -0.53 11.60 3.88
N ALA A 283 -1.83 11.75 3.61
CA ALA A 283 -2.39 13.08 3.30
C ALA A 283 -2.69 13.96 4.52
N GLY A 284 -2.65 13.42 5.74
CA GLY A 284 -3.02 14.14 6.96
C GLY A 284 -4.53 14.27 7.17
N GLY A 285 -4.96 15.23 8.00
CA GLY A 285 -6.36 15.49 8.32
C GLY A 285 -7.03 14.37 9.14
N GLY A 286 -6.26 13.55 9.85
CA GLY A 286 -6.67 12.28 10.42
C GLY A 286 -5.78 11.15 9.91
N GLY A 287 -6.35 9.97 9.64
CA GLY A 287 -5.59 8.83 9.12
C GLY A 287 -4.52 8.32 10.10
N CYS A 288 -3.32 8.02 9.59
CA CYS A 288 -2.25 7.42 10.37
C CYS A 288 -1.10 8.38 10.70
N GLY A 289 -0.42 8.11 11.79
CA GLY A 289 0.89 8.64 12.13
C GLY A 289 1.92 7.52 12.33
N ILE A 290 3.19 7.90 12.18
CA ILE A 290 4.36 7.06 12.47
C ILE A 290 5.10 7.64 13.67
N THR A 291 5.58 6.76 14.54
CA THR A 291 6.44 7.08 15.69
C THR A 291 7.72 6.28 15.59
N LEU A 292 8.88 6.93 15.61
CA LEU A 292 10.16 6.24 15.53
C LEU A 292 10.52 5.58 16.88
N LEU A 293 10.95 4.33 16.85
CA LEU A 293 11.49 3.62 18.01
C LEU A 293 13.00 3.45 17.84
N LYS A 294 13.75 4.10 18.73
CA LYS A 294 15.21 4.00 18.77
C LYS A 294 15.68 2.67 19.38
N PRO A 295 16.84 2.15 18.96
CA PRO A 295 17.48 1.02 19.63
C PRO A 295 17.71 1.34 21.12
N GLY A 296 17.50 0.35 21.98
CA GLY A 296 17.70 0.48 23.42
C GLY A 296 16.51 1.04 24.20
N LEU A 297 15.36 1.31 23.56
CA LEU A 297 14.10 1.59 24.26
C LEU A 297 13.65 0.37 25.07
N GLU A 298 13.17 0.62 26.29
CA GLU A 298 12.65 -0.46 27.13
C GLU A 298 11.25 -0.87 26.68
N GLN A 299 10.98 -2.18 26.55
CA GLN A 299 9.66 -2.68 26.13
C GLN A 299 8.49 -2.11 26.96
N PRO A 300 8.60 -1.93 28.29
CA PRO A 300 7.54 -1.30 29.09
C PRO A 300 7.18 0.12 28.64
N GLU A 301 8.13 0.91 28.13
CA GLU A 301 7.87 2.27 27.62
C GLU A 301 7.09 2.23 26.30
N VAL A 302 7.45 1.29 25.42
CA VAL A 302 6.74 1.06 24.16
C VAL A 302 5.29 0.62 24.43
N GLU A 303 5.08 -0.33 25.35
CA GLU A 303 3.74 -0.78 25.75
C GLU A 303 2.94 0.32 26.45
N ALA A 304 3.56 1.10 27.32
CA ALA A 304 2.90 2.25 27.95
C ALA A 304 2.48 3.31 26.92
N THR A 305 3.24 3.47 25.84
CA THR A 305 2.89 4.35 24.72
C THR A 305 1.70 3.79 23.94
N LYS A 306 1.74 2.49 23.58
CA LYS A 306 0.64 1.80 22.88
C LYS A 306 -0.66 1.91 23.69
N GLN A 307 -0.61 1.64 25.00
CA GLN A 307 -1.78 1.74 25.86
C GLN A 307 -2.36 3.17 25.92
N ALA A 308 -1.49 4.19 25.96
CA ALA A 308 -1.92 5.59 25.98
C ALA A 308 -2.51 6.05 24.65
N LEU A 309 -2.02 5.54 23.52
CA LEU A 309 -2.60 5.81 22.21
C LEU A 309 -3.95 5.08 22.05
N THR A 310 -4.05 3.84 22.51
CA THR A 310 -5.30 3.07 22.51
C THR A 310 -6.36 3.71 23.41
N SER A 311 -5.99 4.29 24.55
CA SER A 311 -6.94 5.01 25.42
C SER A 311 -7.50 6.29 24.79
N CYS A 312 -6.83 6.84 23.77
CA CYS A 312 -7.36 7.91 22.92
C CYS A 312 -8.33 7.40 21.84
N GLY A 313 -8.59 6.09 21.78
CA GLY A 313 -9.46 5.45 20.79
C GLY A 313 -8.75 5.06 19.48
N PHE A 314 -7.42 5.19 19.41
CA PHE A 314 -6.64 4.87 18.21
C PHE A 314 -6.32 3.37 18.13
N ASP A 315 -6.06 2.87 16.91
CA ASP A 315 -5.37 1.57 16.76
C ASP A 315 -3.87 1.83 16.69
N CYS A 316 -3.09 1.07 17.46
CA CYS A 316 -1.64 1.20 17.49
C CYS A 316 -1.00 -0.17 17.25
N LEU A 317 -0.13 -0.25 16.26
CA LEU A 317 0.62 -1.44 15.90
C LEU A 317 2.11 -1.16 15.93
N GLU A 318 2.85 -2.05 16.57
CA GLU A 318 4.30 -2.06 16.52
C GLU A 318 4.75 -2.83 15.28
N THR A 319 5.58 -2.20 14.45
CA THR A 319 6.01 -2.75 13.17
C THR A 319 7.34 -2.14 12.75
N SER A 320 7.85 -2.52 11.58
CA SER A 320 9.08 -1.94 11.02
C SER A 320 8.85 -1.30 9.66
N ILE A 321 9.67 -0.31 9.33
CA ILE A 321 9.77 0.28 7.98
C ILE A 321 11.07 -0.15 7.31
N GLY A 322 11.08 -0.12 5.98
CA GLY A 322 12.18 -0.69 5.19
C GLY A 322 12.09 -2.21 5.04
N ALA A 323 10.88 -2.77 5.24
CA ALA A 323 10.63 -4.20 5.12
C ALA A 323 10.93 -4.74 3.71
N PRO A 324 11.19 -6.05 3.56
CA PRO A 324 11.29 -6.68 2.25
C PRO A 324 10.02 -6.46 1.42
N GLY A 325 10.19 -6.43 0.09
CA GLY A 325 9.07 -6.42 -0.85
C GLY A 325 8.46 -7.81 -1.05
N VAL A 326 7.81 -8.00 -2.19
CA VAL A 326 7.15 -9.26 -2.54
C VAL A 326 8.08 -10.46 -2.36
N SER A 327 7.56 -11.44 -1.62
CA SER A 327 8.29 -12.64 -1.19
C SER A 327 7.35 -13.83 -1.29
N ILE A 328 7.93 -15.02 -1.48
CA ILE A 328 7.21 -16.28 -1.40
C ILE A 328 7.67 -17.03 -0.16
N HIS A 329 6.70 -17.64 0.51
CA HIS A 329 6.87 -18.28 1.82
C HIS A 329 6.56 -19.76 1.69
N SER A 330 7.37 -20.60 2.31
CA SER A 330 6.96 -21.98 2.58
C SER A 330 5.83 -21.96 3.61
N ALA A 331 4.90 -22.91 3.53
CA ALA A 331 3.78 -22.99 4.47
C ALA A 331 4.25 -23.12 5.94
N THR A 332 5.43 -23.71 6.15
CA THR A 332 6.04 -23.86 7.49
C THR A 332 6.63 -22.57 8.04
N SER A 333 6.82 -21.54 7.21
CA SER A 333 7.35 -20.23 7.62
C SER A 333 6.28 -19.23 8.06
N LEU A 334 4.99 -19.58 7.91
CA LEU A 334 3.87 -18.73 8.25
C LEU A 334 3.57 -18.76 9.75
N ASP A 335 3.24 -17.61 10.31
CA ASP A 335 2.68 -17.53 11.66
C ASP A 335 1.36 -18.30 11.74
N SER A 336 1.11 -18.95 12.89
CA SER A 336 -0.10 -19.75 13.11
C SER A 336 -1.40 -18.96 12.89
N ARG A 337 -1.40 -17.66 13.22
CA ARG A 337 -2.52 -16.76 12.98
C ARG A 337 -2.82 -16.58 11.49
N VAL A 338 -1.76 -16.44 10.68
CA VAL A 338 -1.89 -16.25 9.23
C VAL A 338 -2.34 -17.55 8.57
N GLN A 339 -1.74 -18.68 8.97
CA GLN A 339 -2.12 -19.98 8.43
C GLN A 339 -3.58 -20.32 8.74
N GLN A 340 -4.04 -20.11 9.98
CA GLN A 340 -5.44 -20.32 10.36
C GLN A 340 -6.40 -19.40 9.58
N ALA A 341 -6.02 -18.15 9.34
CA ALA A 341 -6.83 -17.23 8.55
C ALA A 341 -6.93 -17.67 7.08
N LEU A 342 -5.87 -18.22 6.50
CA LEU A 342 -5.88 -18.71 5.12
C LEU A 342 -6.66 -20.03 4.97
N ASP A 343 -6.51 -20.97 5.92
CA ASP A 343 -7.16 -22.28 5.86
C ASP A 343 -8.65 -22.23 6.24
N GLY A 344 -9.05 -21.27 7.09
CA GLY A 344 -10.41 -21.14 7.61
C GLY A 344 -11.37 -20.31 6.77
N LEU A 345 -10.94 -19.85 5.57
CA LEU A 345 -11.66 -18.87 4.74
C LEU A 345 -12.51 -19.44 3.62
#